data_AF-A0A7D3VS36-F1
#
_entry.id   AF-A0A7D3VS36-F1
#
_cell.length_a   1.000
_cell.length_b   1.000
_cell.length_c   1.000
_cell.angle_alpha   90.00
_cell.angle_beta   90.00
_cell.angle_gamma   90.00
#
_symmetry.space_group_name_H-M   'P 1'
#
loop_
_entity.id
_entity.type
_entity.pdbx_description
1 polymer ?
#
loop_
_entity_poly.entity_id
_entity_poly.type
_entity_poly.pdbx_seq_one_letter_code
_entity_poly.pdbx_strand_id
1 'polypeptide(L)'
;MRSLWQIKWEGAMRYGVVRALAGGVLMLGVSGLLGACGALGGNSGQVCTDTKKAFQQYITQVRSVPAAEPAQWGQATQRLAARVDGLAKKADDATLKKALQAESQRLRSAAANVGTGDAAQLSAVINDTPARIGKACD
;
A
#
# COMPACT_ATOMS: atom_id res chain seq x y z
N MET A 1 -10.01 17.69 15.53
CA MET A 1 -9.22 16.58 16.11
C MET A 1 -8.48 15.90 14.96
N ARG A 2 -7.17 16.12 14.88
CA ARG A 2 -6.33 15.64 13.76
C ARG A 2 -5.97 14.18 14.07
N SER A 3 -6.59 13.23 13.38
CA SER A 3 -6.41 11.80 13.64
C SER A 3 -4.92 11.45 13.68
N LEU A 4 -4.48 10.71 14.70
CA LEU A 4 -3.10 10.23 14.87
C LEU A 4 -2.52 9.54 13.61
N TRP A 5 -3.41 9.05 12.73
CA TRP A 5 -3.11 8.60 11.37
C TRP A 5 -2.44 9.63 10.46
N GLN A 6 -2.74 10.93 10.57
CA GLN A 6 -2.13 11.99 9.76
C GLN A 6 -0.68 12.27 10.18
N ILE A 7 -0.45 12.48 11.49
CA ILE A 7 0.83 12.98 12.01
C ILE A 7 1.98 11.98 11.79
N LYS A 8 1.71 10.67 11.91
CA LYS A 8 2.75 9.65 11.77
C LYS A 8 3.08 9.30 10.32
N TRP A 9 2.11 9.37 9.40
CA TRP A 9 2.36 9.22 7.96
C TRP A 9 3.10 10.43 7.38
N GLU A 10 2.82 11.65 7.88
CA GLU A 10 3.54 12.88 7.51
C GLU A 10 4.97 12.93 8.06
N GLY A 11 5.27 12.24 9.17
CA GLY A 11 6.62 12.15 9.74
C GLY A 11 7.54 11.15 9.01
N ALA A 12 7.00 10.04 8.50
CA ALA A 12 7.80 9.00 7.83
C ALA A 12 8.00 9.25 6.32
N MET A 13 7.20 10.11 5.70
CA MET A 13 7.34 10.54 4.29
C MET A 13 7.76 12.01 4.16
N ARG A 14 8.48 12.54 5.14
CA ARG A 14 9.21 13.80 5.01
C ARG A 14 10.61 13.54 4.45
N TYR A 15 10.66 13.03 3.23
CA TYR A 15 11.81 13.17 2.35
C TYR A 15 11.30 13.68 1.00
N GLY A 16 11.57 14.97 0.73
CA GLY A 16 11.47 15.53 -0.61
C GLY A 16 10.33 16.52 -0.90
N VAL A 17 9.91 17.38 0.04
CA VAL A 17 9.34 18.67 -0.37
C VAL A 17 10.50 19.52 -0.87
N VAL A 18 10.75 19.50 -2.19
CA VAL A 18 11.56 20.53 -2.83
C VAL A 18 10.60 21.51 -3.50
N ARG A 19 10.38 22.64 -2.84
CA ARG A 19 9.94 23.87 -3.47
C ARG A 19 11.05 24.34 -4.43
N ALA A 20 10.77 24.40 -5.72
CA ALA A 20 11.46 25.24 -6.70
C ALA A 20 10.46 25.42 -7.87
N LEU A 21 9.61 26.44 -7.90
CA LEU A 21 9.88 27.81 -8.32
C LEU A 21 10.91 27.91 -9.47
N ALA A 22 10.37 28.23 -10.65
CA ALA A 22 10.99 28.87 -11.81
C ALA A 22 11.94 28.03 -12.68
N GLY A 23 11.48 27.77 -13.91
CA GLY A 23 12.33 27.83 -15.10
C GLY A 23 12.93 26.50 -15.59
N GLY A 24 12.22 25.87 -16.53
CA GLY A 24 12.86 25.12 -17.62
C GLY A 24 13.29 23.68 -17.33
N VAL A 25 13.23 22.89 -18.40
CA VAL A 25 13.72 21.51 -18.55
C VAL A 25 12.72 20.40 -18.16
N LEU A 26 12.00 19.99 -19.19
CA LEU A 26 11.40 18.67 -19.39
C LEU A 26 12.36 17.54 -18.97
N MET A 27 12.11 16.86 -17.85
CA MET A 27 12.58 15.49 -17.60
C MET A 27 11.59 14.77 -16.67
N LEU A 28 10.51 14.26 -17.28
CA LEU A 28 9.61 13.23 -16.74
C LEU A 28 10.32 11.86 -16.69
N GLY A 29 11.50 11.77 -16.06
CA GLY A 29 12.41 10.65 -16.28
C GLY A 29 13.47 10.40 -15.20
N VAL A 30 13.15 10.62 -13.92
CA VAL A 30 13.99 10.11 -12.81
C VAL A 30 13.11 9.32 -11.84
N SER A 31 12.75 8.11 -12.27
CA SER A 31 12.41 7.00 -11.36
C SER A 31 13.40 5.84 -11.56
N GLY A 32 14.62 6.15 -12.01
CA GLY A 32 15.55 5.18 -12.58
C GLY A 32 16.75 4.75 -11.73
N LEU A 33 16.83 5.04 -10.43
CA LEU A 33 18.08 4.80 -9.66
C LEU A 33 17.94 4.19 -8.25
N LEU A 34 16.85 3.48 -7.94
CA LEU A 34 16.77 2.60 -6.74
C LEU A 34 16.03 1.28 -7.07
N GLY A 35 16.54 0.52 -8.03
CA GLY A 35 16.02 -0.82 -8.34
C GLY A 35 16.60 -1.50 -9.58
N ALA A 36 17.52 -0.87 -10.30
CA ALA A 36 18.22 -1.48 -11.43
C ALA A 36 19.47 -2.23 -10.98
N CYS A 37 19.30 -3.37 -10.30
CA CYS A 37 20.30 -4.45 -10.28
C CYS A 37 19.62 -5.77 -9.91
N GLY A 38 18.86 -6.31 -10.86
CA GLY A 38 18.09 -7.55 -10.68
C GLY A 38 17.36 -7.94 -11.94
N ALA A 39 18.09 -8.03 -13.06
CA ALA A 39 17.59 -8.63 -14.28
C ALA A 39 17.40 -10.14 -14.07
N LEU A 40 16.24 -10.53 -13.53
CA LEU A 40 15.71 -11.89 -13.56
C LEU A 40 14.26 -11.77 -14.06
N GLY A 41 14.01 -12.25 -15.28
CA GLY A 41 12.76 -12.05 -15.99
C GLY A 41 11.54 -12.51 -15.19
N GLY A 42 10.62 -11.58 -14.94
CA GLY A 42 9.34 -11.83 -14.28
C GLY A 42 8.55 -10.52 -14.13
N ASN A 43 7.25 -10.60 -13.94
CA ASN A 43 6.39 -9.42 -13.79
C ASN A 43 6.43 -8.75 -12.39
N SER A 44 7.38 -9.13 -11.53
CA SER A 44 7.47 -8.70 -10.13
C SER A 44 7.47 -7.18 -9.95
N GLY A 45 8.23 -6.44 -10.77
CA GLY A 45 8.24 -4.97 -10.71
C GLY A 45 6.88 -4.33 -11.00
N GLN A 46 6.13 -4.89 -11.95
CA GLN A 46 4.77 -4.43 -12.27
C GLN A 46 3.82 -4.77 -11.12
N VAL A 47 3.87 -6.00 -10.59
CA VAL A 47 3.02 -6.44 -9.47
C VAL A 47 3.27 -5.61 -8.22
N CYS A 48 4.53 -5.27 -7.93
CA CYS A 48 4.90 -4.38 -6.82
C CYS A 48 4.35 -2.96 -7.01
N THR A 49 4.44 -2.42 -8.23
CA THR A 49 3.87 -1.11 -8.58
C THR A 49 2.34 -1.10 -8.43
N ASP A 50 1.67 -2.12 -8.97
CA ASP A 50 0.22 -2.27 -8.88
C ASP A 50 -0.25 -2.45 -7.44
N THR A 51 0.53 -3.17 -6.63
CA THR A 51 0.22 -3.35 -5.21
C THR A 51 0.29 -2.02 -4.48
N LYS A 52 1.37 -1.25 -4.67
CA LYS A 52 1.51 0.09 -4.07
C LYS A 52 0.34 1.00 -4.45
N LYS A 53 -0.07 0.98 -5.72
CA LYS A 53 -1.21 1.74 -6.23
C LYS A 53 -2.52 1.30 -5.57
N ALA A 54 -2.73 0.00 -5.35
CA ALA A 54 -3.91 -0.51 -4.65
C ALA A 54 -4.02 0.02 -3.21
N PHE A 55 -2.92 0.04 -2.46
CA PHE A 55 -2.88 0.62 -1.11
C PHE A 55 -3.12 2.12 -1.10
N GLN A 56 -2.53 2.87 -2.04
CA GLN A 56 -2.77 4.31 -2.17
C GLN A 56 -4.25 4.61 -2.45
N GLN A 57 -4.86 3.87 -3.37
CA GLN A 57 -6.29 4.00 -3.69
C GLN A 57 -7.16 3.67 -2.48
N TYR A 58 -6.82 2.63 -1.72
CA TYR A 58 -7.53 2.26 -0.50
C TYR A 58 -7.47 3.38 0.54
N ILE A 59 -6.30 3.95 0.81
CA ILE A 59 -6.15 5.05 1.78
C ILE A 59 -7.00 6.25 1.36
N THR A 60 -7.01 6.60 0.07
CA THR A 60 -7.87 7.67 -0.45
C THR A 60 -9.35 7.33 -0.26
N GLN A 61 -9.78 6.12 -0.60
CA GLN A 61 -11.16 5.68 -0.47
C GLN A 61 -11.62 5.70 0.99
N VAL A 62 -10.84 5.13 1.89
CA VAL A 62 -11.24 4.95 3.30
C VAL A 62 -11.29 6.27 4.05
N ARG A 63 -10.49 7.27 3.63
CA ARG A 63 -10.58 8.64 4.15
C ARG A 63 -11.89 9.35 3.80
N SER A 64 -12.55 8.93 2.73
CA SER A 64 -13.88 9.44 2.36
C SER A 64 -15.01 8.70 3.07
N VAL A 65 -14.73 7.59 3.76
CA VAL A 65 -15.73 6.83 4.51
C VAL A 65 -15.87 7.41 5.92
N PRO A 66 -17.08 7.72 6.39
CA PRO A 66 -17.30 8.16 7.76
C PRO A 66 -16.81 7.13 8.77
N ALA A 67 -16.11 7.57 9.83
CA ALA A 67 -15.62 6.67 10.89
C ALA A 67 -16.76 5.99 11.67
N ALA A 68 -17.98 6.54 11.61
CA ALA A 68 -19.19 5.97 12.22
C ALA A 68 -19.77 4.79 11.42
N GLU A 69 -19.17 4.43 10.28
CA GLU A 69 -19.66 3.36 9.40
C GLU A 69 -18.67 2.19 9.31
N PRO A 70 -18.47 1.44 10.41
CA PRO A 70 -17.47 0.36 10.47
C PRO A 70 -17.69 -0.71 9.39
N ALA A 71 -18.95 -1.01 9.05
CA ALA A 71 -19.29 -1.92 7.97
C ALA A 71 -18.70 -1.48 6.61
N GLN A 72 -18.71 -0.17 6.29
CA GLN A 72 -18.13 0.36 5.06
C GLN A 72 -16.60 0.26 5.06
N TRP A 73 -15.96 0.48 6.22
CA TRP A 73 -14.52 0.27 6.41
C TRP A 73 -14.13 -1.21 6.21
N GLY A 74 -14.93 -2.13 6.75
CA GLY A 74 -14.75 -3.56 6.57
C GLY A 74 -14.82 -3.95 5.09
N GLN A 75 -15.87 -3.50 4.38
CA GLN A 75 -16.01 -3.77 2.95
C GLN A 75 -14.87 -3.19 2.11
N ALA A 76 -14.46 -1.94 2.37
CA ALA A 76 -13.33 -1.33 1.65
C ALA A 76 -12.03 -2.13 1.84
N THR A 77 -11.81 -2.61 3.07
CA THR A 77 -10.63 -3.41 3.43
C THR A 77 -10.69 -4.80 2.79
N GLN A 78 -11.86 -5.44 2.73
CA GLN A 78 -12.05 -6.70 2.00
C GLN A 78 -11.77 -6.53 0.50
N ARG A 79 -12.20 -5.42 -0.11
CA ARG A 79 -11.90 -5.13 -1.52
C ARG A 79 -10.40 -4.97 -1.76
N LEU A 80 -9.68 -4.29 -0.85
CA LEU A 80 -8.22 -4.23 -0.92
C LEU A 80 -7.60 -5.62 -0.82
N ALA A 81 -8.03 -6.44 0.14
CA ALA A 81 -7.53 -7.79 0.31
C ALA A 81 -7.71 -8.65 -0.95
N ALA A 82 -8.89 -8.57 -1.58
CA ALA A 82 -9.17 -9.27 -2.84
C ALA A 82 -8.28 -8.79 -4.00
N ARG A 83 -7.99 -7.48 -4.08
CA ARG A 83 -7.06 -6.93 -5.08
C ARG A 83 -5.63 -7.43 -4.86
N VAL A 84 -5.15 -7.40 -3.60
CA VAL A 84 -3.81 -7.90 -3.25
C VAL A 84 -3.69 -9.40 -3.55
N ASP A 85 -4.72 -10.19 -3.23
CA ASP A 85 -4.76 -11.63 -3.60
C ASP A 85 -4.74 -11.85 -5.12
N GLY A 86 -5.48 -11.03 -5.87
CA GLY A 86 -5.47 -11.04 -7.34
C GLY A 86 -4.10 -10.69 -7.92
N LEU A 87 -3.36 -9.77 -7.29
CA LEU A 87 -1.98 -9.43 -7.66
C LEU A 87 -1.01 -10.56 -7.31
N ALA A 88 -1.21 -11.22 -6.17
CA ALA A 88 -0.43 -12.39 -5.79
C ALA A 88 -0.55 -13.53 -6.80
N LYS A 89 -1.75 -13.74 -7.37
CA LYS A 89 -1.99 -14.74 -8.42
C LYS A 89 -1.29 -14.41 -9.74
N LYS A 90 -0.99 -13.13 -9.97
CA LYS A 90 -0.26 -12.68 -11.16
C LYS A 90 1.24 -12.74 -10.96
N ALA A 91 1.75 -12.64 -9.74
CA ALA A 91 3.18 -12.67 -9.45
C ALA A 91 3.82 -13.99 -9.93
N ASP A 92 4.81 -13.86 -10.82
CA ASP A 92 5.62 -14.99 -11.28
C ASP A 92 6.64 -15.41 -10.21
N ASP A 93 7.10 -14.46 -9.40
CA ASP A 93 8.00 -14.74 -8.28
C ASP A 93 7.25 -15.36 -7.09
N ALA A 94 7.74 -16.52 -6.63
CA ALA A 94 7.12 -17.29 -5.56
C ALA A 94 7.18 -16.59 -4.19
N THR A 95 8.22 -15.79 -3.93
CA THR A 95 8.40 -15.06 -2.68
C THR A 95 7.42 -13.90 -2.62
N LEU A 96 7.33 -13.11 -3.69
CA LEU A 96 6.37 -12.03 -3.86
C LEU A 96 4.94 -12.55 -3.76
N LYS A 97 4.63 -13.65 -4.46
CA LYS A 97 3.32 -14.30 -4.38
C LYS A 97 2.96 -14.67 -2.94
N LYS A 98 3.85 -15.34 -2.21
CA LYS A 98 3.61 -15.72 -0.80
C LYS A 98 3.44 -14.49 0.10
N ALA A 99 4.26 -13.45 -0.08
CA ALA A 99 4.16 -12.22 0.68
C ALA A 99 2.81 -11.53 0.47
N LEU A 100 2.37 -11.39 -0.78
CA LEU A 100 1.07 -10.80 -1.13
C LEU A 100 -0.11 -11.66 -0.64
N GLN A 101 -0.01 -12.98 -0.71
CA GLN A 101 -1.03 -13.87 -0.15
C GLN A 101 -1.16 -13.70 1.36
N ALA A 102 -0.04 -13.71 2.09
CA ALA A 102 -0.03 -13.50 3.54
C ALA A 102 -0.63 -12.13 3.90
N GLU A 103 -0.26 -11.09 3.16
CA GLU A 103 -0.79 -9.75 3.39
C GLU A 103 -2.30 -9.67 3.09
N SER A 104 -2.77 -10.34 2.03
CA SER A 104 -4.21 -10.41 1.74
C SER A 104 -5.00 -11.09 2.87
N GLN A 105 -4.44 -12.12 3.51
CA GLN A 105 -5.08 -12.78 4.66
C GLN A 105 -5.12 -11.87 5.90
N ARG A 106 -4.02 -11.13 6.16
CA ARG A 106 -3.98 -10.14 7.24
C ARG A 106 -5.00 -9.04 7.03
N LEU A 107 -5.15 -8.55 5.79
CA LEU A 107 -6.16 -7.57 5.42
C LEU A 107 -7.58 -8.13 5.59
N ARG A 108 -7.86 -9.38 5.22
CA ARG A 108 -9.18 -10.00 5.47
C ARG A 108 -9.50 -10.09 6.96
N SER A 109 -8.51 -10.45 7.77
CA SER A 109 -8.66 -10.52 9.23
C SER A 109 -8.92 -9.14 9.82
N ALA A 110 -8.14 -8.14 9.40
CA ALA A 110 -8.36 -6.74 9.79
C ALA A 110 -9.71 -6.21 9.31
N ALA A 111 -10.19 -6.65 8.14
CA ALA A 111 -11.49 -6.26 7.61
C ALA A 111 -12.67 -6.77 8.46
N ALA A 112 -12.55 -7.98 9.02
CA ALA A 112 -13.55 -8.52 9.93
C ALA A 112 -13.64 -7.68 11.22
N ASN A 113 -12.49 -7.30 11.78
CA ASN A 113 -12.43 -6.53 13.03
C ASN A 113 -12.82 -5.07 12.85
N VAL A 114 -12.38 -4.41 11.77
CA VAL A 114 -12.81 -3.03 11.49
C VAL A 114 -14.30 -2.97 11.12
N GLY A 115 -14.84 -4.04 10.51
CA GLY A 115 -16.27 -4.22 10.24
C GLY A 115 -17.14 -4.19 11.49
N THR A 116 -16.59 -4.52 12.65
CA THR A 116 -17.27 -4.51 13.95
C THR A 116 -16.86 -3.33 14.84
N GLY A 117 -16.00 -2.43 14.34
CA GLY A 117 -15.60 -1.20 15.02
C GLY A 117 -14.17 -1.20 15.59
N ASP A 118 -13.43 -2.30 15.53
CA ASP A 118 -12.03 -2.36 15.96
C ASP A 118 -11.05 -2.10 14.80
N ALA A 119 -10.51 -0.89 14.75
CA ALA A 119 -9.54 -0.47 13.74
C ALA A 119 -8.07 -0.74 14.12
N ALA A 120 -7.77 -1.27 15.31
CA ALA A 120 -6.40 -1.39 15.81
C ALA A 120 -5.56 -2.32 14.91
N GLN A 121 -6.11 -3.48 14.55
CA GLN A 121 -5.43 -4.43 13.68
C GLN A 121 -5.24 -3.88 12.26
N LEU A 122 -6.24 -3.18 11.72
CA LEU A 122 -6.12 -2.54 10.42
C LEU A 122 -4.99 -1.50 10.41
N SER A 123 -4.90 -0.68 11.45
CA SER A 123 -3.83 0.30 11.61
C SER A 123 -2.45 -0.38 11.68
N ALA A 124 -2.33 -1.47 12.44
CA ALA A 124 -1.09 -2.23 12.52
C ALA A 124 -0.69 -2.82 11.15
N VAL A 125 -1.65 -3.41 10.43
CA VAL A 125 -1.42 -3.97 9.08
C VAL A 125 -0.91 -2.87 8.15
N ILE A 126 -1.65 -1.78 7.99
CA ILE A 126 -1.33 -0.70 7.05
C ILE A 126 0.03 -0.03 7.35
N ASN A 127 0.45 0.02 8.62
CA ASN A 127 1.77 0.56 9.00
C ASN A 127 2.92 -0.41 8.72
N ASP A 128 2.67 -1.73 8.76
CA ASP A 128 3.67 -2.79 8.58
C ASP A 128 3.79 -3.26 7.11
N THR A 129 2.71 -3.12 6.33
CA THR A 129 2.64 -3.44 4.90
C THR A 129 3.83 -2.90 4.11
N PRO A 130 4.22 -1.60 4.20
CA PRO A 130 5.27 -1.04 3.35
C PRO A 130 6.62 -1.74 3.53
N ALA A 131 6.96 -2.10 4.78
CA ALA A 131 8.20 -2.81 5.07
C ALA A 131 8.16 -4.26 4.56
N ARG A 132 7.01 -4.94 4.70
CA ARG A 132 6.86 -6.33 4.23
C ARG A 132 6.84 -6.46 2.73
N ILE A 133 6.08 -5.60 2.05
CA ILE A 133 6.00 -5.59 0.59
C ILE A 133 7.30 -5.06 0.01
N GLY A 134 7.91 -4.03 0.60
CA GLY A 134 9.22 -3.52 0.19
C GLY A 134 10.28 -4.61 0.15
N LYS A 135 10.41 -5.42 1.22
CA LYS A 135 11.34 -6.56 1.26
C LYS A 135 11.07 -7.66 0.21
N ALA A 136 9.83 -7.81 -0.24
CA ALA A 136 9.47 -8.79 -1.27
C ALA A 136 9.56 -8.22 -2.69
N CYS A 137 9.79 -6.92 -2.82
CA CYS A 137 9.88 -6.16 -4.07
C CYS A 137 11.29 -5.65 -4.36
N ASP A 138 12.25 -5.93 -3.46
CA ASP A 138 13.67 -5.58 -3.54
C ASP A 138 14.48 -6.73 -4.17
#